data_AF-A0QPM6-F1
#
_entry.id   AF-A0QPM6-F1
#
_cell.length_a   1.000
_cell.length_b   1.000
_cell.length_c   1.000
_cell.angle_alpha   90.00
_cell.angle_beta   90.00
_cell.angle_gamma   90.00
#
_symmetry.space_group_name_H-M   'P 1'
#
loop_
_entity.id
_entity.type
_entity.pdbx_description
1 polymer ?
#
loop_
_entity_poly.entity_id
_entity_poly.type
_entity_poly.pdbx_seq_one_letter_code
_entity_poly.pdbx_strand_id
1 'polypeptide(L)'
;MSDNSAVARIDEVAPGDVVTLGTGEPTCKVVHKEDTESGLLVTFEGDDGETFQREFAAGTPVTRTMESKWESSQSPTPNTSP
;
A
#
# COMPACT_ATOMS: atom_id res chain seq x y z
N MET A 1 -15.94 11.31 -10.07
CA MET A 1 -14.99 10.85 -9.05
C MET A 1 -14.51 9.50 -9.56
N SER A 2 -13.26 9.40 -9.97
CA SER A 2 -12.73 8.14 -10.50
C SER A 2 -12.14 7.43 -9.30
N ASP A 3 -12.93 6.55 -8.67
CA ASP A 3 -12.41 5.58 -7.72
C ASP A 3 -11.37 4.73 -8.48
N ASN A 4 -10.08 5.12 -8.40
CA ASN A 4 -8.98 4.37 -9.03
C ASN A 4 -8.58 3.20 -8.13
N SER A 5 -9.60 2.41 -7.80
CA SER A 5 -9.49 1.25 -6.94
C SER A 5 -9.72 0.03 -7.81
N ALA A 6 -8.67 -0.74 -8.03
CA ALA A 6 -8.71 -1.95 -8.83
C ALA A 6 -8.56 -3.17 -7.92
N VAL A 7 -9.41 -4.16 -8.11
CA VAL A 7 -9.20 -5.47 -7.45
C VAL A 7 -8.00 -6.13 -8.12
N ALA A 8 -6.92 -6.26 -7.36
CA ALA A 8 -5.67 -6.91 -7.76
C ALA A 8 -5.43 -8.14 -6.89
N ARG A 9 -4.47 -8.98 -7.24
CA ARG A 9 -4.02 -10.05 -6.34
C ARG A 9 -2.90 -9.56 -5.44
N ILE A 10 -2.82 -10.12 -4.23
CA ILE A 10 -1.72 -9.82 -3.30
C ILE A 10 -0.34 -10.16 -3.90
N ASP A 11 -0.27 -11.07 -4.86
CA ASP A 11 0.95 -11.39 -5.58
C ASP A 11 1.42 -10.24 -6.47
N GLU A 12 0.48 -9.45 -7.01
CA GLU A 12 0.71 -8.35 -7.96
C GLU A 12 1.05 -7.02 -7.27
N VAL A 13 0.85 -6.93 -5.94
CA VAL A 13 1.19 -5.72 -5.19
C VAL A 13 2.69 -5.66 -4.91
N ALA A 14 3.25 -4.46 -5.04
CA ALA A 14 4.65 -4.19 -4.79
C ALA A 14 4.84 -3.39 -3.50
N PRO A 15 6.03 -3.44 -2.86
CA PRO A 15 6.39 -2.48 -1.84
C PRO A 15 6.23 -1.04 -2.35
N GLY A 16 5.49 -0.23 -1.60
CA GLY A 16 5.05 1.12 -1.97
C GLY A 16 3.57 1.19 -2.33
N ASP A 17 2.92 0.08 -2.71
CA ASP A 17 1.50 0.09 -3.04
C ASP A 17 0.61 0.27 -1.82
N VAL A 18 -0.47 1.02 -1.99
CA VAL A 18 -1.52 1.16 -0.99
C VAL A 18 -2.68 0.23 -1.32
N VAL A 19 -3.05 -0.60 -0.34
CA VAL A 19 -4.13 -1.58 -0.50
C VAL A 19 -5.12 -1.50 0.65
N THR A 20 -6.36 -1.90 0.39
CA THR A 20 -7.38 -2.11 1.41
C THR A 20 -7.60 -3.61 1.58
N LEU A 21 -7.49 -4.10 2.81
CA LEU A 21 -7.55 -5.53 3.14
C LEU A 21 -8.99 -6.06 3.21
N GLY A 22 -9.98 -5.17 3.27
CA GLY A 22 -11.40 -5.51 3.32
C GLY A 22 -12.30 -4.28 3.20
N THR A 23 -13.61 -4.50 3.14
CA THR A 23 -14.57 -3.39 3.10
C THR A 23 -14.65 -2.72 4.47
N GLY A 24 -14.14 -1.49 4.58
CA GLY A 24 -14.11 -0.73 5.83
C GLY A 24 -12.87 -0.93 6.70
N GLU A 25 -11.90 -1.74 6.27
CA GLU A 25 -10.55 -1.71 6.85
C GLU A 25 -9.80 -0.45 6.37
N PRO A 26 -8.88 0.10 7.18
CA PRO A 26 -8.04 1.21 6.73
C PRO A 26 -7.18 0.80 5.54
N THR A 27 -6.82 1.78 4.71
CA THR A 27 -5.79 1.60 3.70
C THR A 27 -4.43 1.43 4.37
N CYS A 28 -3.62 0.50 3.88
CA CYS A 28 -2.29 0.28 4.40
C CYS A 28 -1.29 0.21 3.25
N LYS A 29 -0.10 0.77 3.46
CA LYS A 29 0.99 0.71 2.49
C LYS A 29 1.74 -0.59 2.65
N VAL A 30 1.94 -1.31 1.56
CA VAL A 30 2.84 -2.47 1.52
C VAL A 30 4.27 -1.97 1.68
N VAL A 31 4.99 -2.39 2.72
CA VAL A 31 6.40 -2.02 2.93
C VAL A 31 7.35 -3.17 2.65
N HIS A 32 6.90 -4.41 2.82
CA HIS A 32 7.70 -5.60 2.57
C HIS A 32 6.81 -6.76 2.14
N LYS A 33 7.36 -7.66 1.32
CA LYS A 33 6.66 -8.85 0.85
C LYS A 33 7.64 -10.01 0.76
N GLU A 34 7.24 -11.16 1.29
CA GLU A 34 8.04 -12.39 1.28
C GLU A 34 7.16 -13.56 0.87
N ASP A 35 7.65 -14.38 -0.04
CA ASP A 35 7.01 -15.65 -0.38
C ASP A 35 7.24 -16.66 0.75
N THR A 36 6.17 -17.31 1.19
CA THR A 36 6.22 -18.38 2.19
C THR A 36 5.82 -19.71 1.58
N GLU A 37 5.99 -20.80 2.33
CA GLU A 37 5.59 -22.15 1.90
C GLU A 37 4.09 -22.26 1.59
N SER A 38 3.28 -21.42 2.24
CA SER A 38 1.81 -21.47 2.20
C SER A 38 1.18 -20.29 1.45
N GLY A 39 1.97 -19.30 1.02
CA GLY A 39 1.47 -18.10 0.36
C GLY A 39 2.45 -16.94 0.42
N LEU A 40 1.98 -15.77 0.88
CA LEU A 40 2.79 -14.55 0.98
C LEU A 40 2.63 -13.92 2.36
N LEU A 41 3.75 -13.62 2.99
CA LEU A 41 3.82 -12.79 4.19
C LEU A 41 4.05 -11.34 3.76
N VAL A 42 3.08 -10.48 4.04
CA VAL A 42 3.13 -9.07 3.66
C VAL A 42 3.18 -8.20 4.90
N THR A 43 4.15 -7.30 4.94
CA THR A 43 4.25 -6.28 5.98
C THR A 43 3.59 -5.01 5.46
N PHE A 44 2.65 -4.49 6.23
CA PHE A 44 1.97 -3.23 5.95
C PHE A 44 2.35 -2.18 6.97
N GLU A 45 2.32 -0.92 6.54
CA GLU A 45 2.37 0.28 7.37
C GLU A 45 0.97 0.90 7.35
N GLY A 46 0.36 1.03 8.53
CA GLY A 46 -0.89 1.75 8.72
C GLY A 46 -0.68 3.27 8.69
N ASP A 47 -1.78 4.03 8.71
CA ASP A 47 -1.76 5.50 8.67
C ASP A 47 -1.03 6.14 9.86
N ASP A 48 -1.01 5.47 11.02
CA ASP A 48 -0.27 5.90 12.21
C ASP A 48 1.26 5.66 12.11
N GLY A 49 1.72 4.99 11.03
CA GLY A 49 3.11 4.56 10.86
C GLY A 49 3.43 3.24 11.57
N GLU A 50 2.44 2.62 12.22
CA GLU A 50 2.59 1.28 12.81
C GLU A 50 2.71 0.21 11.72
N THR A 51 3.73 -0.65 11.83
CA THR A 51 3.91 -1.77 10.92
C THR A 51 3.37 -3.07 11.48
N PHE A 52 2.62 -3.82 10.68
CA PHE A 52 2.11 -5.14 11.04
C PHE A 52 2.27 -6.12 9.88
N GLN A 53 2.40 -7.41 10.19
CA GLN A 53 2.53 -8.47 9.20
C GLN A 53 1.22 -9.25 9.11
N ARG A 54 0.81 -9.62 7.89
CA ARG A 54 -0.34 -10.48 7.64
C ARG A 54 0.03 -11.50 6.57
N GLU A 55 -0.28 -12.77 6.83
CA GLU A 55 -0.11 -13.85 5.88
C GLU A 55 -1.35 -13.97 4.99
N PHE A 56 -1.13 -14.13 3.69
CA PHE A 56 -2.17 -14.34 2.70
C PHE A 56 -1.90 -15.59 1.89
N ALA A 57 -2.97 -16.28 1.50
CA ALA A 57 -2.87 -17.28 0.46
C ALA A 57 -2.50 -16.60 -0.87
N ALA A 58 -1.68 -17.28 -1.68
CA ALA A 58 -1.40 -16.83 -3.04
C ALA A 58 -2.71 -16.65 -3.83
N GLY A 59 -2.79 -15.58 -4.62
CA GLY A 59 -3.97 -15.20 -5.38
C GLY A 59 -5.07 -14.52 -4.56
N THR A 60 -4.85 -14.21 -3.27
CA THR A 60 -5.84 -13.51 -2.45
C THR A 60 -6.21 -12.17 -3.09
N PRO A 61 -7.50 -11.90 -3.34
CA PRO A 61 -7.93 -10.63 -3.88
C PRO A 61 -7.76 -9.52 -2.84
N VAL A 62 -7.11 -8.44 -3.25
CA VAL A 62 -6.97 -7.20 -2.48
C VAL A 62 -7.42 -6.03 -3.33
N THR A 63 -7.90 -4.99 -2.67
CA THR A 63 -8.29 -3.77 -3.35
C THR A 63 -7.08 -2.86 -3.39
N ARG A 64 -6.44 -2.76 -4.55
CA ARG A 64 -5.30 -1.85 -4.74
C ARG A 64 -5.85 -0.47 -5.10
N THR A 65 -5.54 0.50 -4.27
CA THR A 65 -5.81 1.90 -4.55
C THR A 65 -4.54 2.50 -5.15
N MET A 66 -4.54 2.80 -6.45
CA MET A 66 -3.41 3.55 -7.02
C MET A 66 -3.44 4.94 -6.42
N GLU A 67 -2.33 5.34 -5.83
CA GLU A 67 -2.19 6.60 -5.13
C GLU A 67 -2.62 7.77 -6.02
N SER A 68 -3.80 8.33 -5.74
CA SER A 68 -3.94 9.77 -5.80
C SER A 68 -3.21 10.31 -4.57
N LYS A 69 -1.88 10.42 -4.74
CA LYS A 69 -0.90 11.11 -3.91
C LYS A 69 -0.64 10.52 -2.49
N TRP A 70 0.50 9.84 -2.33
CA TRP A 70 1.46 10.36 -1.36
C TRP A 70 1.71 11.82 -1.76
N GLU A 71 1.02 12.77 -1.13
CA GLU A 71 1.45 14.17 -1.18
C GLU A 71 2.78 14.21 -0.45
N SER A 72 3.84 13.88 -1.18
CA SER A 72 5.11 14.54 -1.00
C SER A 72 4.82 16.03 -1.12
N SER A 73 4.43 16.64 -0.01
CA SER A 73 4.70 18.05 0.23
C SER A 73 6.22 18.14 0.29
N GLN A 74 6.89 18.00 -0.86
CA GLN A 74 8.19 18.62 -1.02
C GLN A 74 7.92 20.09 -0.74
N SER A 75 8.27 20.53 0.46
CA SER A 75 8.29 21.93 0.81
C SER A 75 9.04 22.64 -0.31
N PRO A 76 8.41 23.57 -1.06
CA PRO A 76 9.14 24.33 -2.05
C PRO A 76 10.24 25.05 -1.27
N THR A 77 11.48 24.66 -1.47
CA THR A 77 12.61 25.40 -0.91
C THR A 77 12.51 26.78 -1.54
N PRO A 78 12.27 27.87 -0.78
CA PRO A 78 12.24 29.19 -1.38
C PRO A 78 13.66 29.45 -1.89
N ASN A 79 13.85 29.35 -3.20
CA ASN A 79 15.02 29.87 -3.88
C ASN A 79 14.91 31.39 -3.85
N THR A 80 15.26 32.00 -2.71
CA THR A 80 15.70 33.38 -2.71
C THR A 80 17.02 33.39 -3.48
N SER A 81 16.95 33.89 -4.70
CA SER A 81 18.10 34.32 -5.48
C SER A 81 17.99 35.85 -5.64
N PRO A 82 19.11 36.51 -5.97
CA PRO A 82 19.87 37.49 -5.17
C PRO A 82 19.18 38.82 -4.84
#